data_AF-A0A936NFR5-F1
#
_entry.id   AF-A0A936NFR5-F1
#
_cell.length_a   1.000
_cell.length_b   1.000
_cell.length_c   1.000
_cell.angle_alpha   90.00
_cell.angle_beta   90.00
_cell.angle_gamma   90.00
#
_symmetry.space_group_name_H-M   'P 1'
#
loop_
_entity.id
_entity.type
_entity.pdbx_description
1 polymer ?
#
loop_
_entity_poly.entity_id
_entity_poly.type
_entity_poly.pdbx_seq_one_letter_code
_entity_poly.pdbx_strand_id
1 'polypeptide(L)'
;MTEQSPAGWHPDPLGRHELRYWNGGQWSEHVSTSGRQAIDPPVQPQPRAAGKHGRKVTKQLRKLGVSASAQPGGGTLFTERVLVFNQNAKLLEVNAEYTIYSQGGTVVGAVREVGRTFMSRTSGPSRNRQSHNFEVVDTHGKVLLRLNRPAKVLRSKMSVFSEDGEAIGEIAQKTLDFAGFWSFGTKFTLESHGHPVGSMISDGQEGWECVIEDPAGNQVAQITRSWAGMTKEMFTKADNYVLQFRRPLEEPLRSLVIAGAVALDTAFRQK
;
A
#
# COMPACT_ATOMS: atom_id res chain seq x y z
N MET A 1 3.68 29.64 -1.88
CA MET A 1 2.76 29.83 -0.76
C MET A 1 1.47 29.12 -1.14
N THR A 2 1.20 27.94 -0.57
CA THR A 2 -0.03 27.19 -0.87
C THR A 2 -1.17 27.80 -0.07
N GLU A 3 -2.16 28.38 -0.75
CA GLU A 3 -3.40 28.86 -0.14
C GLU A 3 -4.15 27.66 0.45
N GLN A 4 -4.05 27.47 1.77
CA GLN A 4 -4.99 26.64 2.50
C GLN A 4 -6.32 27.39 2.57
N SER A 5 -7.40 26.78 2.09
CA SER A 5 -8.73 27.37 2.18
C SER A 5 -9.06 27.70 3.63
N PRO A 6 -9.40 28.96 3.96
CA PRO A 6 -9.74 29.35 5.32
C PRO A 6 -11.02 28.64 5.77
N ALA A 7 -11.15 28.44 7.08
CA ALA A 7 -12.35 27.87 7.67
C ALA A 7 -13.59 28.70 7.27
N GLY A 8 -14.65 28.03 6.81
CA GLY A 8 -15.83 28.70 6.26
C GLY A 8 -16.76 27.76 5.50
N TRP A 9 -17.83 28.33 4.93
CA TRP A 9 -18.75 27.62 4.06
C TRP A 9 -18.23 27.57 2.63
N HIS A 10 -18.14 26.37 2.07
CA HIS A 10 -17.64 26.12 0.72
C HIS A 10 -18.59 25.15 0.00
N PRO A 11 -18.57 25.08 -1.35
CA PRO A 11 -19.38 24.11 -2.09
C PRO A 11 -19.18 22.68 -1.57
N ASP A 12 -20.27 21.92 -1.37
CA ASP A 12 -20.18 20.57 -0.83
C ASP A 12 -19.43 19.64 -1.81
N PRO A 13 -18.26 19.10 -1.45
CA PRO A 13 -17.49 18.21 -2.34
C PRO A 13 -18.23 16.90 -2.63
N LEU A 14 -19.21 16.52 -1.81
CA LEU A 14 -20.04 15.33 -2.02
C LEU A 14 -21.22 15.60 -2.97
N GLY A 15 -21.48 16.86 -3.34
CA GLY A 15 -22.59 17.26 -4.20
C GLY A 15 -23.98 16.92 -3.64
N ARG A 16 -24.10 16.66 -2.33
CA ARG A 16 -25.35 16.30 -1.66
C ARG A 16 -26.11 17.52 -1.16
N HIS A 17 -25.38 18.59 -0.86
CA HIS A 17 -25.89 19.88 -0.41
C HIS A 17 -25.25 21.03 -1.20
N GLU A 18 -25.78 22.25 -1.10
CA GLU A 18 -25.19 23.42 -1.79
C GLU A 18 -23.86 23.82 -1.15
N LEU A 19 -23.77 23.81 0.18
CA LEU A 19 -22.58 24.18 0.93
C LEU A 19 -22.30 23.19 2.07
N ARG A 20 -21.02 22.98 2.38
CA ARG A 20 -20.53 22.26 3.57
C ARG A 20 -19.52 23.14 4.30
N TYR A 21 -19.44 23.01 5.61
CA TYR A 21 -18.51 23.82 6.40
C TYR A 21 -17.14 23.15 6.50
N TRP A 22 -16.09 23.86 6.10
CA TRP A 22 -14.68 23.51 6.23
C TRP A 22 -14.12 24.12 7.51
N ASN A 23 -13.46 23.31 8.35
CA ASN A 23 -12.92 23.78 9.64
C ASN A 23 -11.45 24.25 9.58
N GLY A 24 -10.86 24.33 8.39
CA GLY A 24 -9.44 24.65 8.18
C GLY A 24 -8.53 23.43 7.95
N GLY A 25 -9.02 22.21 8.18
CA GLY A 25 -8.27 20.98 7.90
C GLY A 25 -9.12 19.79 7.43
N GLN A 26 -10.42 19.77 7.71
CA GLN A 26 -11.36 18.73 7.32
C GLN A 26 -12.78 19.30 7.09
N TRP A 27 -13.57 18.60 6.27
CA TRP A 27 -14.99 18.90 6.08
C TRP A 27 -15.79 18.42 7.28
N SER A 28 -16.67 19.28 7.80
CA SER A 28 -17.55 18.96 8.93
C SER A 28 -18.89 18.36 8.49
N GLU A 29 -19.70 17.96 9.46
CA GLU A 29 -21.08 17.50 9.28
C GLU A 29 -22.09 18.62 9.00
N HIS A 30 -21.69 19.87 9.16
CA HIS A 30 -22.56 21.01 8.93
C HIS A 30 -22.69 21.27 7.43
N VAL A 31 -23.92 21.21 6.92
CA VAL A 31 -24.29 21.49 5.54
C VAL A 31 -25.36 22.57 5.47
N SER A 32 -25.47 23.24 4.32
CA SER A 32 -26.52 24.21 4.06
C SER A 32 -27.14 23.96 2.68
N THR A 33 -28.46 24.03 2.60
CA THR A 33 -29.23 23.95 1.34
C THR A 33 -30.33 25.01 1.38
N SER A 34 -30.35 25.88 0.38
CA SER A 34 -31.29 27.00 0.29
C SER A 34 -31.32 27.87 1.56
N GLY A 35 -30.14 28.09 2.15
CA GLY A 35 -29.94 28.89 3.36
C GLY A 35 -30.34 28.21 4.68
N ARG A 36 -30.80 26.95 4.67
CA ARG A 36 -31.10 26.18 5.88
C ARG A 36 -29.93 25.28 6.24
N GLN A 37 -29.41 25.46 7.45
CA GLN A 37 -28.36 24.59 7.99
C GLN A 37 -28.94 23.27 8.50
N ALA A 38 -28.24 22.19 8.21
CA ALA A 38 -28.56 20.85 8.68
C ALA A 38 -27.28 20.09 9.05
N ILE A 39 -27.46 18.95 9.71
CA ILE A 39 -26.38 18.01 10.01
C ILE A 39 -26.52 16.84 9.03
N ASP A 40 -25.60 16.76 8.07
CA ASP A 40 -25.39 15.59 7.22
C ASP A 40 -23.96 15.12 7.50
N PRO A 41 -23.79 14.05 8.31
CA PRO A 41 -22.47 13.50 8.58
C PRO A 41 -21.75 13.33 7.25
N PRO A 42 -20.52 13.83 7.09
CA PRO A 42 -19.79 13.52 5.88
C PRO A 42 -19.82 12.00 5.77
N VAL A 43 -20.14 11.49 4.57
CA VAL A 43 -19.81 10.11 4.25
C VAL A 43 -18.28 10.09 4.21
N GLN A 44 -17.63 10.15 5.37
CA GLN A 44 -16.48 9.31 5.59
C GLN A 44 -16.92 7.95 5.04
N PRO A 45 -16.13 7.30 4.18
CA PRO A 45 -16.42 5.91 3.86
C PRO A 45 -16.59 5.23 5.22
N GLN A 46 -17.84 4.97 5.61
CA GLN A 46 -18.11 4.21 6.80
C GLN A 46 -17.29 2.96 6.57
N PRO A 47 -16.39 2.59 7.50
CA PRO A 47 -15.75 1.29 7.43
C PRO A 47 -16.87 0.31 7.20
N ARG A 48 -17.01 -0.23 5.98
CA ARG A 48 -17.96 -1.30 5.72
C ARG A 48 -17.63 -2.30 6.80
N ALA A 49 -18.59 -2.51 7.71
CA ALA A 49 -18.36 -3.27 8.93
C ALA A 49 -17.58 -4.49 8.52
N ALA A 50 -16.35 -4.56 9.04
CA ALA A 50 -15.39 -5.57 8.70
C ALA A 50 -16.13 -6.90 8.48
N GLY A 51 -16.16 -7.38 7.24
CA GLY A 51 -16.71 -8.70 6.94
C GLY A 51 -16.01 -9.74 7.82
N LYS A 52 -16.39 -11.02 7.74
CA LYS A 52 -15.74 -12.07 8.55
C LYS A 52 -14.20 -12.00 8.54
N HIS A 53 -13.60 -11.50 7.46
CA HIS A 53 -12.16 -11.24 7.31
C HIS A 53 -11.65 -10.00 8.06
N GLY A 54 -12.31 -8.85 8.00
CA GLY A 54 -11.87 -7.68 8.76
C GLY A 54 -11.90 -7.95 10.28
N ARG A 55 -12.90 -8.68 10.80
CA ARG A 55 -12.95 -9.06 12.23
C ARG A 55 -11.81 -10.02 12.60
N LYS A 56 -11.37 -10.87 11.67
CA LYS A 56 -10.17 -11.70 11.83
C LYS A 56 -8.91 -10.85 11.84
N VAL A 57 -8.80 -9.86 10.94
CA VAL A 57 -7.68 -8.91 10.89
C VAL A 57 -7.60 -8.10 12.19
N THR A 58 -8.71 -7.53 12.68
CA THR A 58 -8.71 -6.80 13.95
C THR A 58 -8.33 -7.72 15.13
N LYS A 59 -8.82 -8.96 15.14
CA LYS A 59 -8.45 -9.96 16.16
C LYS A 59 -6.98 -10.38 16.08
N GLN A 60 -6.43 -10.49 14.87
CA GLN A 60 -5.01 -10.72 14.62
C GLN A 60 -4.19 -9.55 15.14
N LEU A 61 -4.53 -8.31 14.76
CA LEU A 61 -3.81 -7.10 15.17
C LEU A 61 -3.81 -6.87 16.68
N ARG A 62 -4.95 -7.08 17.35
CA ARG A 62 -5.07 -6.98 18.81
C ARG A 62 -4.28 -8.08 19.54
N LYS A 63 -4.12 -9.24 18.91
CA LYS A 63 -3.31 -10.36 19.42
C LYS A 63 -1.82 -10.21 19.12
N LEU A 64 -1.46 -9.36 18.16
CA LEU A 64 -0.10 -9.05 17.72
C LEU A 64 0.56 -7.92 18.53
N GLY A 65 -0.05 -7.44 19.61
CA GLY A 65 0.54 -6.38 20.44
C GLY A 65 0.73 -5.05 19.70
N VAL A 66 0.14 -4.89 18.51
CA VAL A 66 -0.07 -3.60 17.85
C VAL A 66 -1.15 -2.88 18.64
N SER A 67 -0.81 -2.50 19.86
CA SER A 67 -1.55 -1.52 20.63
C SER A 67 -1.58 -0.27 19.78
N ALA A 68 -2.79 0.17 19.45
CA ALA A 68 -3.05 1.44 18.83
C ALA A 68 -2.27 2.53 19.57
N SER A 69 -1.06 2.85 19.11
CA SER A 69 -0.32 4.02 19.56
C SER A 69 -1.02 5.24 18.94
N ALA A 70 -2.11 5.60 19.61
CA ALA A 70 -2.67 6.93 19.82
C ALA A 70 -2.88 7.89 18.62
N GLN A 71 -2.82 7.44 17.37
CA GLN A 71 -3.36 8.22 16.26
C GLN A 71 -4.14 7.32 15.28
N PRO A 72 -5.46 7.51 15.14
CA PRO A 72 -6.21 6.99 14.01
C PRO A 72 -5.53 7.45 12.73
N GLY A 73 -5.25 6.52 11.80
CA GLY A 73 -4.89 6.92 10.44
C GLY A 73 -6.04 7.67 9.79
N GLY A 74 -5.75 8.42 8.73
CA GLY A 74 -6.74 9.24 8.02
C GLY A 74 -7.74 8.44 7.17
N GLY A 75 -7.79 7.10 7.30
CA GLY A 75 -8.75 6.24 6.61
C GLY A 75 -8.37 5.91 5.17
N THR A 76 -7.17 6.27 4.73
CA THR A 76 -6.69 6.04 3.35
C THR A 76 -5.33 5.37 3.34
N LEU A 77 -4.99 4.72 2.23
CA LEU A 77 -3.69 4.07 2.05
C LEU A 77 -2.50 5.01 2.34
N PHE A 78 -2.62 6.29 1.96
CA PHE A 78 -1.64 7.33 2.23
C PHE A 78 -1.95 8.14 3.49
N THR A 79 -2.56 7.57 4.51
CA THR A 79 -2.65 8.23 5.84
C THR A 79 -2.52 7.25 6.98
N GLU A 80 -2.76 5.97 6.72
CA GLU A 80 -2.51 4.90 7.68
C GLU A 80 -1.01 4.75 8.00
N ARG A 81 -0.71 4.56 9.28
CA ARG A 81 0.64 4.20 9.75
C ARG A 81 0.93 2.70 9.64
N VAL A 82 -0.11 1.89 9.54
CA VAL A 82 0.01 0.43 9.45
C VAL A 82 -0.92 -0.06 8.36
N LEU A 83 -0.35 -0.72 7.37
CA LEU A 83 -1.04 -1.35 6.26
C LEU A 83 -0.83 -2.86 6.35
N VAL A 84 -1.93 -3.60 6.36
CA VAL A 84 -1.92 -5.07 6.37
C VAL A 84 -2.32 -5.57 5.00
N PHE A 85 -1.39 -6.22 4.31
CA PHE A 85 -1.63 -6.83 3.01
C PHE A 85 -2.10 -8.27 3.23
N ASN A 86 -3.26 -8.61 2.67
CA ASN A 86 -3.87 -9.92 2.82
C ASN A 86 -4.20 -10.53 1.47
N GLN A 87 -3.64 -11.71 1.19
CA GLN A 87 -3.80 -12.38 -0.11
C GLN A 87 -5.15 -13.12 -0.29
N ASN A 88 -5.94 -13.27 0.77
CA ASN A 88 -7.12 -14.13 0.74
C ASN A 88 -8.34 -13.42 0.13
N ALA A 89 -8.27 -13.13 -1.17
CA ALA A 89 -9.35 -12.54 -1.96
C ALA A 89 -10.32 -13.62 -2.50
N LYS A 90 -11.08 -14.28 -1.61
CA LYS A 90 -12.31 -15.01 -2.00
C LYS A 90 -13.55 -14.11 -1.98
N LEU A 91 -13.41 -12.85 -2.39
CA LEU A 91 -14.50 -11.87 -2.39
C LEU A 91 -14.63 -11.25 -3.80
N LEU A 92 -15.42 -11.88 -4.67
CA LEU A 92 -16.18 -11.32 -5.81
C LEU A 92 -15.53 -10.32 -6.80
N GLU A 93 -14.24 -10.01 -6.71
CA GLU A 93 -13.51 -9.16 -7.66
C GLU A 93 -12.37 -9.98 -8.26
N VAL A 94 -12.52 -10.34 -9.54
CA VAL A 94 -11.86 -11.49 -10.19
C VAL A 94 -10.33 -11.34 -10.35
N ASN A 95 -9.72 -10.20 -9.99
CA ASN A 95 -8.30 -9.91 -10.28
C ASN A 95 -7.50 -9.26 -9.13
N ALA A 96 -8.03 -9.18 -7.90
CA ALA A 96 -7.29 -8.63 -6.77
C ALA A 96 -6.28 -9.65 -6.21
N GLU A 97 -5.00 -9.28 -6.13
CA GLU A 97 -3.96 -10.11 -5.52
C GLU A 97 -3.87 -9.92 -4.01
N TYR A 98 -4.07 -8.68 -3.53
CA TYR A 98 -4.05 -8.33 -2.12
C TYR A 98 -5.18 -7.36 -1.78
N THR A 99 -5.84 -7.58 -0.65
CA THR A 99 -6.65 -6.55 0.02
C THR A 99 -5.80 -5.87 1.10
N ILE A 100 -5.82 -4.55 1.14
CA ILE A 100 -5.07 -3.74 2.09
C ILE A 100 -6.01 -3.26 3.20
N TYR A 101 -5.65 -3.57 4.44
CA TYR A 101 -6.42 -3.18 5.62
C TYR A 101 -5.63 -2.18 6.48
N SER A 102 -6.36 -1.31 7.17
CA SER A 102 -5.80 -0.50 8.26
C SER A 102 -5.54 -1.34 9.51
N GLN A 103 -4.88 -0.76 10.51
CA GLN A 103 -4.77 -1.34 11.85
C GLN A 103 -6.12 -1.64 12.54
N GLY A 104 -7.21 -1.00 12.09
CA GLY A 104 -8.55 -1.27 12.60
C GLY A 104 -9.20 -2.52 11.98
N GLY A 105 -8.62 -3.08 10.92
CA GLY A 105 -9.24 -4.12 10.09
C GLY A 105 -10.27 -3.58 9.10
N THR A 106 -10.24 -2.28 8.80
CA THR A 106 -11.02 -1.63 7.73
C THR A 106 -10.27 -1.77 6.42
N VAL A 107 -10.96 -2.08 5.32
CA VAL A 107 -10.35 -2.07 3.99
C VAL A 107 -10.02 -0.63 3.61
N VAL A 108 -8.78 -0.37 3.20
CA VAL A 108 -8.29 0.95 2.75
C VAL A 108 -7.85 0.96 1.29
N GLY A 109 -7.79 -0.21 0.66
CA GLY A 109 -7.45 -0.35 -0.75
C GLY A 109 -7.20 -1.80 -1.15
N ALA A 110 -6.73 -1.99 -2.38
CA ALA A 110 -6.34 -3.29 -2.92
C ALA A 110 -5.16 -3.17 -3.89
N VAL A 111 -4.50 -4.29 -4.15
CA VAL A 111 -3.52 -4.45 -5.23
C VAL A 111 -4.09 -5.43 -6.24
N ARG A 112 -4.11 -5.07 -7.52
CA ARG A 112 -4.54 -5.94 -8.63
C ARG A 112 -3.47 -6.04 -9.70
N GLU A 113 -3.35 -7.22 -10.31
CA GLU A 113 -2.52 -7.41 -11.51
C GLU A 113 -3.35 -7.07 -12.75
N VAL A 114 -2.81 -6.24 -13.64
CA VAL A 114 -3.47 -5.77 -14.87
C VAL A 114 -2.72 -6.25 -16.10
N GLY A 115 -3.46 -6.65 -17.14
CA GLY A 115 -2.86 -7.07 -18.41
C GLY A 115 -2.48 -8.55 -18.50
N ARG A 116 -3.01 -9.42 -17.63
CA ARG A 116 -3.06 -10.86 -17.90
C ARG A 116 -4.00 -11.11 -19.07
N THR A 117 -3.48 -11.07 -20.29
CA THR A 117 -4.21 -11.58 -21.45
C THR A 117 -4.45 -13.06 -21.20
N PHE A 118 -5.70 -13.43 -20.90
CA PHE A 118 -6.16 -14.82 -20.86
C PHE A 118 -6.26 -15.33 -22.30
N MET A 119 -5.14 -15.32 -23.04
CA MET A 119 -5.14 -15.81 -24.40
C MET A 119 -5.13 -17.32 -24.35
N SER A 120 -6.20 -17.86 -24.94
CA SER A 120 -6.52 -19.25 -25.20
C SER A 120 -5.31 -20.18 -25.26
N ARG A 121 -5.52 -21.35 -24.68
CA ARG A 121 -4.66 -22.52 -24.54
C ARG A 121 -4.31 -23.19 -25.88
N THR A 122 -3.94 -22.44 -26.91
CA THR A 122 -3.66 -22.92 -28.27
C THR A 122 -2.66 -22.02 -28.99
N SER A 123 -1.35 -22.21 -28.79
CA SER A 123 -0.30 -21.97 -29.80
C SER A 123 1.14 -22.06 -29.26
N GLY A 124 1.87 -23.12 -29.65
CA GLY A 124 3.32 -23.11 -29.95
C GLY A 124 4.36 -22.98 -28.81
N PRO A 125 5.60 -23.48 -29.00
CA PRO A 125 6.66 -23.42 -28.01
C PRO A 125 7.35 -22.06 -28.06
N SER A 126 6.69 -21.02 -27.56
CA SER A 126 7.33 -19.73 -27.27
C SER A 126 7.02 -19.37 -25.83
N ARG A 127 8.00 -19.56 -24.94
CA ARG A 127 7.87 -19.25 -23.51
C ARG A 127 7.51 -17.78 -23.32
N ASN A 128 6.31 -17.60 -22.79
CA ASN A 128 5.63 -16.34 -22.48
C ASN A 128 6.54 -15.38 -21.70
N ARG A 129 6.85 -14.23 -22.32
CA ARG A 129 7.75 -13.17 -21.83
C ARG A 129 6.89 -12.08 -21.19
N GLN A 130 6.27 -12.37 -20.05
CA GLN A 130 5.26 -11.49 -19.45
C GLN A 130 5.89 -10.42 -18.56
N SER A 131 5.60 -9.14 -18.86
CA SER A 131 5.79 -8.04 -17.93
C SER A 131 4.60 -8.04 -16.97
N HIS A 132 4.85 -7.81 -15.68
CA HIS A 132 3.79 -7.75 -14.68
C HIS A 132 3.45 -6.28 -14.42
N ASN A 133 2.18 -5.92 -14.58
CA ASN A 133 1.69 -4.61 -14.19
C ASN A 133 0.79 -4.77 -12.97
N PHE A 134 1.05 -3.97 -11.94
CA PHE A 134 0.20 -3.92 -10.76
C PHE A 134 -0.41 -2.53 -10.62
N GLU A 135 -1.64 -2.48 -10.15
CA GLU A 135 -2.29 -1.25 -9.74
C GLU A 135 -2.62 -1.33 -8.26
N VAL A 136 -2.22 -0.32 -7.52
CA VAL A 136 -2.69 -0.07 -6.16
C VAL A 136 -3.90 0.84 -6.28
N VAL A 137 -5.04 0.40 -5.76
CA VAL A 137 -6.33 1.09 -5.87
C VAL A 137 -6.91 1.42 -4.49
N ASP A 138 -7.71 2.47 -4.41
CA ASP A 138 -8.49 2.80 -3.22
C ASP A 138 -9.72 1.88 -3.05
N THR A 139 -10.57 2.16 -2.05
CA THR A 139 -11.80 1.39 -1.79
C THR A 139 -12.89 1.54 -2.86
N HIS A 140 -12.77 2.54 -3.74
CA HIS A 140 -13.69 2.80 -4.85
C HIS A 140 -13.13 2.26 -6.18
N GLY A 141 -11.92 1.67 -6.17
CA GLY A 141 -11.24 1.19 -7.37
C GLY A 141 -10.49 2.28 -8.14
N LYS A 142 -10.37 3.50 -7.61
CA LYS A 142 -9.53 4.56 -8.18
C LYS A 142 -8.07 4.14 -8.09
N VAL A 143 -7.35 4.19 -9.21
CA VAL A 143 -5.92 3.90 -9.26
C VAL A 143 -5.17 4.99 -8.50
N LEU A 144 -4.34 4.58 -7.54
CA LEU A 144 -3.47 5.45 -6.75
C LEU A 144 -2.03 5.36 -7.24
N LEU A 145 -1.56 4.14 -7.55
CA LEU A 145 -0.21 3.89 -8.07
C LEU A 145 -0.27 2.82 -9.16
N ARG A 146 0.59 2.96 -10.18
CA ARG A 146 0.86 1.89 -11.16
C ARG A 146 2.30 1.42 -11.02
N LEU A 147 2.49 0.12 -11.05
CA LEU A 147 3.79 -0.52 -10.96
C LEU A 147 4.01 -1.35 -12.20
N ASN A 148 5.15 -1.18 -12.86
CA ASN A 148 5.55 -2.01 -13.99
C ASN A 148 6.83 -2.76 -13.65
N ARG A 149 6.77 -4.09 -13.76
CA ARG A 149 7.94 -4.96 -13.72
C ARG A 149 8.29 -5.43 -15.13
N PRO A 150 9.36 -4.92 -15.75
CA PRO A 150 9.76 -5.35 -17.08
C PRO A 150 10.23 -6.81 -17.10
N ALA A 151 9.81 -7.56 -18.13
CA ALA A 151 9.98 -9.03 -18.23
C ALA A 151 11.43 -9.55 -18.33
N LYS A 152 12.43 -8.71 -18.62
CA LYS A 152 13.82 -9.14 -18.87
C LYS A 152 14.85 -8.08 -18.46
N VAL A 153 14.95 -7.81 -17.17
CA VAL A 153 16.13 -7.13 -16.65
C VAL A 153 16.88 -8.11 -15.75
N LEU A 154 18.20 -8.24 -15.95
CA LEU A 154 19.10 -9.05 -15.11
C LEU A 154 19.00 -8.70 -13.61
N ARG A 155 18.36 -7.57 -13.29
CA ARG A 155 18.14 -7.00 -11.97
C ARG A 155 16.64 -6.78 -11.77
N SER A 156 16.10 -7.14 -10.61
CA SER A 156 14.70 -6.87 -10.26
C SER A 156 14.49 -5.36 -10.14
N LYS A 157 13.96 -4.76 -11.21
CA LYS A 157 13.58 -3.35 -11.28
C LYS A 157 12.06 -3.25 -11.35
N MET A 158 11.48 -2.33 -10.59
CA MET A 158 10.06 -1.99 -10.63
C MET A 158 9.93 -0.49 -10.85
N SER A 159 9.29 -0.07 -11.93
CA SER A 159 8.98 1.35 -12.17
C SER A 159 7.64 1.70 -11.55
N VAL A 160 7.55 2.86 -10.90
CA VAL A 160 6.38 3.32 -10.13
C VAL A 160 5.88 4.63 -10.72
N PHE A 161 4.59 4.68 -10.98
CA PHE A 161 3.90 5.81 -11.59
C PHE A 161 2.71 6.25 -10.73
N SER A 162 2.36 7.54 -10.83
CA SER A 162 1.18 8.13 -10.20
C SER A 162 -0.12 7.69 -10.87
N GLU A 163 -1.25 8.15 -10.32
CA GLU A 163 -2.58 7.95 -10.91
C GLU A 163 -2.73 8.53 -12.32
N ASP A 164 -1.97 9.57 -12.65
CA ASP A 164 -1.96 10.22 -13.98
C ASP A 164 -0.94 9.59 -14.94
N GLY A 165 -0.13 8.63 -14.46
CA GLY A 165 0.91 7.98 -15.25
C GLY A 165 2.25 8.73 -15.26
N GLU A 166 2.41 9.75 -14.43
CA GLU A 166 3.70 10.41 -14.21
C GLU A 166 4.65 9.48 -13.47
N ALA A 167 5.92 9.45 -13.86
CA ALA A 167 6.92 8.63 -13.19
C ALA A 167 7.28 9.20 -11.81
N ILE A 168 6.97 8.45 -10.75
CA ILE A 168 7.34 8.79 -9.37
C ILE A 168 8.78 8.36 -9.11
N GLY A 169 9.15 7.17 -9.58
CA GLY A 169 10.46 6.62 -9.31
C GLY A 169 10.57 5.13 -9.61
N GLU A 170 11.64 4.54 -9.11
CA GLU A 170 12.03 3.16 -9.41
C GLU A 170 12.55 2.46 -8.16
N ILE A 171 12.23 1.18 -8.05
CA ILE A 171 12.74 0.29 -7.01
C ILE A 171 13.70 -0.67 -7.70
N ALA A 172 14.98 -0.58 -7.39
CA ALA A 172 16.02 -1.37 -8.05
C ALA A 172 16.77 -2.25 -7.05
N GLN A 173 16.81 -3.56 -7.30
CA GLN A 173 17.65 -4.48 -6.54
C GLN A 173 19.13 -4.20 -6.83
N LYS A 174 19.90 -3.94 -5.78
CA LYS A 174 21.36 -3.84 -5.83
C LYS A 174 21.94 -5.09 -5.17
N THR A 175 22.46 -6.01 -5.97
CA THR A 175 23.30 -7.10 -5.45
C THR A 175 24.56 -6.46 -4.89
N LEU A 176 24.80 -6.62 -3.59
CA LEU A 176 26.14 -6.40 -3.04
C LEU A 176 26.96 -7.66 -3.35
N ASP A 177 27.64 -7.65 -4.49
CA ASP A 177 28.74 -8.58 -4.77
C ASP A 177 29.93 -8.19 -3.90
N PHE A 178 29.88 -8.54 -2.61
CA PHE A 178 31.06 -8.51 -1.76
C PHE A 178 31.86 -9.78 -1.99
N ALA A 179 32.99 -9.63 -2.68
CA ALA A 179 34.14 -10.52 -2.73
C ALA A 179 34.07 -11.74 -1.77
N GLY A 180 33.49 -12.85 -2.23
CA GLY A 180 33.62 -14.17 -1.59
C GLY A 180 32.85 -14.43 -0.30
N PHE A 181 32.06 -13.48 0.25
CA PHE A 181 31.25 -13.72 1.44
C PHE A 181 29.76 -13.66 1.14
N TRP A 182 29.05 -14.71 1.55
CA TRP A 182 27.62 -14.93 1.32
C TRP A 182 26.80 -13.77 1.90
N SER A 183 26.38 -12.81 1.06
CA SER A 183 25.38 -11.80 1.46
C SER A 183 24.03 -12.50 1.60
N PHE A 184 23.63 -12.78 2.85
CA PHE A 184 22.31 -13.32 3.14
C PHE A 184 21.19 -12.30 2.91
N GLY A 185 21.50 -10.99 2.87
CA GLY A 185 20.52 -9.93 2.70
C GLY A 185 20.38 -9.39 1.27
N THR A 186 19.18 -8.96 0.90
CA THR A 186 18.88 -8.25 -0.36
C THR A 186 18.63 -6.78 -0.09
N LYS A 187 19.38 -5.89 -0.74
CA LYS A 187 19.15 -4.44 -0.69
C LYS A 187 18.48 -3.95 -1.97
N PHE A 188 17.39 -3.22 -1.83
CA PHE A 188 16.74 -2.46 -2.90
C PHE A 188 16.97 -0.96 -2.66
N THR A 189 17.26 -0.24 -3.74
CA THR A 189 17.36 1.23 -3.71
C THR A 189 16.05 1.80 -4.21
N LEU A 190 15.52 2.78 -3.49
CA LEU A 190 14.36 3.58 -3.90
C LEU A 190 14.89 4.85 -4.55
N GLU A 191 14.62 5.03 -5.83
CA GLU A 191 15.14 6.15 -6.62
C GLU A 191 14.00 6.99 -7.18
N SER A 192 14.17 8.31 -7.23
CA SER A 192 13.27 9.22 -7.92
C SER A 192 14.10 10.22 -8.71
N HIS A 193 13.72 10.47 -9.96
CA HIS A 193 14.51 11.28 -10.91
C HIS A 193 16.00 10.88 -11.00
N GLY A 194 16.32 9.59 -10.81
CA GLY A 194 17.70 9.09 -10.82
C GLY A 194 18.51 9.33 -9.53
N HIS A 195 17.88 9.86 -8.48
CA HIS A 195 18.51 10.08 -7.18
C HIS A 195 17.95 9.12 -6.12
N PRO A 196 18.80 8.52 -5.26
CA PRO A 196 18.33 7.65 -4.18
C PRO A 196 17.59 8.48 -3.12
N VAL A 197 16.32 8.14 -2.88
CA VAL A 197 15.45 8.75 -1.87
C VAL A 197 15.19 7.83 -0.68
N GLY A 198 15.68 6.59 -0.73
CA GLY A 198 15.66 5.66 0.39
C GLY A 198 16.20 4.29 0.01
N SER A 199 16.18 3.36 0.95
CA SER A 199 16.55 1.97 0.67
C SER A 199 15.73 0.98 1.47
N MET A 200 15.53 -0.22 0.92
CA MET A 200 14.88 -1.34 1.58
C MET A 200 15.88 -2.46 1.74
N ILE A 201 16.07 -2.94 2.97
CA ILE A 201 17.09 -3.93 3.32
C ILE A 201 16.34 -5.13 3.89
N SER A 202 16.45 -6.28 3.23
CA SER A 202 15.87 -7.54 3.69
C SER A 202 16.96 -8.53 4.07
N ASP A 203 16.74 -9.32 5.12
CA ASP A 203 17.66 -10.32 5.65
C ASP A 203 17.65 -11.67 4.90
N GLY A 204 16.72 -11.86 3.97
CA GLY A 204 16.66 -13.01 3.05
C GLY A 204 16.32 -14.37 3.69
N GLN A 205 15.92 -14.41 4.96
CA GLN A 205 15.62 -15.64 5.71
C GLN A 205 14.12 -16.03 5.68
N GLU A 206 13.80 -17.28 6.07
CA GLU A 206 12.41 -17.73 6.18
C GLU A 206 11.73 -17.03 7.38
N GLY A 207 10.78 -16.14 7.10
CA GLY A 207 10.24 -15.20 8.12
C GLY A 207 10.77 -13.76 7.97
N TRP A 208 11.31 -13.44 6.80
CA TRP A 208 11.95 -12.17 6.45
C TRP A 208 11.33 -10.91 7.06
N GLU A 209 12.23 -10.03 7.49
CA GLU A 209 11.96 -8.62 7.79
C GLU A 209 12.60 -7.77 6.69
N CYS A 210 11.94 -6.66 6.35
CA CYS A 210 12.51 -5.65 5.49
C CYS A 210 12.45 -4.28 6.16
N VAL A 211 13.61 -3.71 6.42
CA VAL A 211 13.78 -2.38 7.01
C VAL A 211 13.88 -1.36 5.89
N ILE A 212 13.15 -0.25 6.01
CA ILE A 212 13.21 0.86 5.06
C ILE A 212 13.84 2.08 5.74
N GLU A 213 14.85 2.64 5.09
CA GLU A 213 15.63 3.79 5.57
C GLU A 213 15.50 4.98 4.61
N ASP A 214 15.55 6.19 5.16
CA ASP A 214 15.71 7.43 4.41
C ASP A 214 17.18 7.63 3.92
N PRO A 215 17.48 8.66 3.12
CA PRO A 215 18.84 8.90 2.64
C PRO A 215 19.86 9.20 3.75
N ALA A 216 19.40 9.61 4.94
CA ALA A 216 20.24 9.84 6.11
C ALA A 216 20.47 8.56 6.94
N GLY A 217 19.92 7.42 6.51
CA GLY A 217 20.04 6.13 7.21
C GLY A 217 19.08 5.96 8.38
N ASN A 218 18.11 6.86 8.56
CA ASN A 218 17.11 6.68 9.61
C ASN A 218 16.05 5.70 9.16
N GLN A 219 15.70 4.75 10.01
CA GLN A 219 14.60 3.84 9.75
C GLN A 219 13.26 4.60 9.72
N VAL A 220 12.57 4.51 8.59
CA VAL A 220 11.30 5.20 8.33
C VAL A 220 10.11 4.26 8.26
N ALA A 221 10.32 3.02 7.82
CA ALA A 221 9.29 2.00 7.76
C ALA A 221 9.88 0.59 7.92
N GLN A 222 9.00 -0.39 8.09
CA GLN A 222 9.36 -1.80 8.15
C GLN A 222 8.25 -2.67 7.55
N ILE A 223 8.63 -3.74 6.87
CA ILE A 223 7.72 -4.77 6.35
C ILE A 223 8.06 -6.09 7.02
N THR A 224 7.05 -6.76 7.58
CA THR A 224 7.22 -8.05 8.25
C THR A 224 6.20 -9.09 7.76
N ARG A 225 6.63 -10.33 7.55
CA ARG A 225 5.77 -11.46 7.15
C ARG A 225 4.97 -12.04 8.33
N SER A 226 4.25 -11.21 9.09
CA SER A 226 3.45 -11.59 10.28
C SER A 226 4.24 -12.26 11.44
N TRP A 227 4.11 -11.69 12.63
CA TRP A 227 4.97 -11.90 13.80
C TRP A 227 5.27 -13.36 14.25
N ALA A 228 6.52 -13.58 14.67
CA ALA A 228 7.09 -14.75 15.35
C ALA A 228 6.53 -14.97 16.79
N GLY A 229 5.58 -15.89 16.97
CA GLY A 229 5.11 -16.26 18.32
C GLY A 229 3.69 -16.82 18.44
N MET A 230 2.90 -16.83 17.36
CA MET A 230 1.63 -17.56 17.32
C MET A 230 1.80 -18.89 16.60
N THR A 231 1.45 -19.98 17.30
CA THR A 231 1.53 -21.36 16.82
C THR A 231 0.97 -21.52 15.41
N LYS A 232 1.72 -22.31 14.63
CA LYS A 232 1.52 -22.79 13.24
C LYS A 232 0.11 -23.25 12.85
N GLU A 233 -0.84 -23.32 13.78
CA GLU A 233 -2.12 -24.00 13.61
C GLU A 233 -3.30 -23.09 13.24
N MET A 234 -3.17 -21.75 13.29
CA MET A 234 -4.32 -20.85 13.15
C MET A 234 -4.24 -19.83 11.98
N PHE A 235 -3.20 -19.89 11.16
CA PHE A 235 -3.07 -19.06 9.97
C PHE A 235 -3.18 -19.92 8.71
N THR A 236 -4.34 -19.87 8.07
CA THR A 236 -4.57 -20.54 6.79
C THR A 236 -3.62 -19.97 5.73
N LYS A 237 -2.54 -20.69 5.40
CA LYS A 237 -1.79 -20.80 4.12
C LYS A 237 -1.66 -19.57 3.18
N ALA A 238 -1.91 -18.35 3.65
CA ALA A 238 -1.98 -17.12 2.87
C ALA A 238 -0.89 -16.17 3.34
N ASP A 239 -0.10 -15.68 2.38
CA ASP A 239 1.00 -14.75 2.61
C ASP A 239 0.42 -13.38 3.04
N ASN A 240 0.37 -13.13 4.35
CA ASN A 240 0.00 -11.83 4.91
C ASN A 240 1.25 -11.15 5.43
N TYR A 241 1.41 -9.86 5.11
CA TYR A 241 2.52 -9.05 5.61
C TYR A 241 2.03 -7.68 6.04
N VAL A 242 2.79 -7.05 6.93
CA VAL A 242 2.45 -5.75 7.52
C VAL A 242 3.53 -4.76 7.15
N LEU A 243 3.12 -3.65 6.52
CA LEU A 243 3.94 -2.46 6.34
C LEU A 243 3.60 -1.45 7.45
N GLN A 244 4.61 -1.06 8.22
CA GLN A 244 4.48 -0.11 9.31
C GLN A 244 5.39 1.10 9.07
N PHE A 245 4.81 2.29 9.07
CA PHE A 245 5.50 3.56 9.03
C PHE A 245 5.82 4.04 10.45
N ARG A 246 7.08 4.44 10.70
CA ARG A 246 7.49 5.03 12.00
C ARG A 246 7.07 6.48 12.13
N ARG A 247 6.97 7.19 11.00
CA ARG A 247 6.52 8.58 10.89
C ARG A 247 5.77 8.79 9.57
N PRO A 248 4.94 9.85 9.44
CA PRO A 248 4.45 10.28 8.14
C PRO A 248 5.63 10.51 7.17
N LEU A 249 5.51 10.01 5.95
CA LEU A 249 6.53 10.18 4.91
C LEU A 249 6.02 11.14 3.85
N GLU A 250 6.95 11.96 3.34
CA GLU A 250 6.71 12.83 2.21
C GLU A 250 6.87 12.07 0.88
N GLU A 251 6.28 12.61 -0.18
CA GLU A 251 6.52 12.11 -1.53
C GLU A 251 7.93 12.52 -2.01
N PRO A 252 8.58 11.72 -2.86
CA PRO A 252 8.11 10.47 -3.49
C PRO A 252 8.35 9.22 -2.63
N LEU A 253 9.06 9.35 -1.50
CA LEU A 253 9.48 8.21 -0.68
C LEU A 253 8.28 7.41 -0.20
N ARG A 254 7.20 8.08 0.23
CA ARG A 254 5.98 7.42 0.67
C ARG A 254 5.43 6.44 -0.37
N SER A 255 5.20 6.90 -1.59
CA SER A 255 4.68 6.07 -2.68
C SER A 255 5.63 4.91 -3.00
N LEU A 256 6.94 5.17 -2.98
CA LEU A 256 7.95 4.14 -3.23
C LEU A 256 8.01 3.09 -2.11
N VAL A 257 7.75 3.43 -0.85
CA VAL A 257 7.66 2.45 0.25
C VAL A 257 6.44 1.53 0.07
N ILE A 258 5.28 2.09 -0.28
CA ILE A 258 4.06 1.31 -0.55
C ILE A 258 4.29 0.37 -1.73
N ALA A 259 4.82 0.91 -2.83
CA ALA A 259 5.15 0.13 -4.02
C ALA A 259 6.23 -0.93 -3.73
N GLY A 260 7.18 -0.60 -2.84
CA GLY A 260 8.20 -1.50 -2.35
C GLY A 260 7.64 -2.74 -1.67
N ALA A 261 6.58 -2.59 -0.87
CA ALA A 261 5.90 -3.72 -0.23
C ALA A 261 5.28 -4.68 -1.26
N VAL A 262 4.67 -4.13 -2.33
CA VAL A 262 4.15 -4.93 -3.45
C VAL A 262 5.30 -5.60 -4.22
N ALA A 263 6.37 -4.84 -4.51
CA ALA A 263 7.52 -5.35 -5.26
C ALA A 263 8.22 -6.51 -4.53
N LEU A 264 8.34 -6.42 -3.19
CA LEU A 264 8.98 -7.42 -2.35
C LEU A 264 8.28 -8.78 -2.43
N ASP A 265 6.95 -8.80 -2.40
CA ASP A 265 6.18 -10.04 -2.57
C ASP A 265 6.43 -10.69 -3.94
N THR A 266 6.44 -9.88 -5.00
CA THR A 266 6.70 -10.41 -6.36
C THR A 266 8.13 -10.90 -6.53
N ALA A 267 9.11 -10.36 -5.78
CA ALA A 267 10.49 -10.80 -5.83
C ALA A 267 10.68 -12.15 -5.13
N PHE A 268 10.01 -12.37 -3.99
CA PHE A 268 10.10 -13.64 -3.25
C PHE A 268 9.34 -14.81 -3.90
N ARG A 269 8.30 -14.54 -4.71
CA ARG A 269 7.53 -15.57 -5.43
C ARG A 269 8.28 -16.30 -6.56
N GLN A 270 9.44 -15.82 -6.99
CA GLN A 270 10.15 -16.35 -8.17
C GLN A 270 11.32 -17.31 -7.87
N LYS A 271 11.52 -17.71 -6.61
CA LYS A 271 12.52 -18.75 -6.28
C LYS A 271 11.98 -20.16 -6.45
#